data_AF-A0A836CF60-F1
#
_entry.id   AF-A0A836CF60-F1
#
_cell.length_a   1.000
_cell.length_b   1.000
_cell.length_c   1.000
_cell.angle_alpha   90.00
_cell.angle_beta   90.00
_cell.angle_gamma   90.00
#
_symmetry.space_group_name_H-M   'P 1'
#
loop_
_entity.id
_entity.type
_entity.pdbx_description
1 polymer ?
#
loop_
_entity_poly.entity_id
_entity_poly.type
_entity_poly.pdbx_seq_one_letter_code
_entity_poly.pdbx_strand_id
1 'polypeptide(L)'
;MKPAVSLYRQLLREGKKLTDYNFRMYSLRRVRQGFAEDASLTGEAANKALAFGKDQLAMLQRQAILSQLYPAAPSVMETNTFETASAEQKRH
;
A
#
# COMPACT_ATOMS: atom_id res chain seq x y z
N MET A 1 -10.94 -15.85 -12.40
CA MET A 1 -10.19 -14.57 -12.32
C MET A 1 -8.69 -14.85 -12.45
N LYS A 2 -7.93 -14.00 -13.15
CA LYS A 2 -6.46 -14.16 -13.27
C LYS A 2 -5.80 -14.02 -11.87
N PRO A 3 -4.99 -14.98 -11.41
CA PRO A 3 -4.45 -15.02 -10.04
C PRO A 3 -3.63 -13.77 -9.68
N ALA A 4 -2.86 -13.23 -10.63
CA ALA A 4 -2.08 -12.00 -10.45
C ALA A 4 -2.95 -10.78 -10.07
N VAL A 5 -4.08 -10.59 -10.76
CA VAL A 5 -4.97 -9.44 -10.51
C VAL A 5 -5.64 -9.53 -9.14
N SER A 6 -6.01 -10.74 -8.71
CA SER A 6 -6.56 -10.95 -7.37
C SER A 6 -5.53 -10.63 -6.30
N LEU A 7 -4.30 -11.14 -6.44
CA LEU A 7 -3.21 -10.92 -5.49
C LEU A 7 -2.85 -9.43 -5.39
N TYR A 8 -2.74 -8.74 -6.53
CA TYR A 8 -2.51 -7.29 -6.59
C TYR A 8 -3.56 -6.51 -5.77
N ARG A 9 -4.84 -6.81 -5.99
CA ARG A 9 -5.94 -6.14 -5.27
C ARG A 9 -5.94 -6.48 -3.78
N GLN A 10 -5.50 -7.67 -3.39
CA GLN A 10 -5.38 -8.04 -1.98
C GLN A 10 -4.24 -7.25 -1.32
N LEU A 11 -3.05 -7.22 -1.93
CA LEU A 11 -1.91 -6.45 -1.44
C LEU A 11 -2.23 -4.95 -1.29
N LEU A 12 -2.88 -4.35 -2.27
CA LEU A 12 -3.31 -2.94 -2.15
C LEU A 12 -4.32 -2.73 -1.02
N ARG A 13 -5.22 -3.69 -0.79
CA ARG A 13 -6.21 -3.59 0.29
C ARG A 13 -5.55 -3.69 1.66
N GLU A 14 -4.60 -4.62 1.84
CA GLU A 14 -3.86 -4.74 3.10
C GLU A 14 -2.94 -3.55 3.35
N GLY A 15 -2.24 -3.05 2.32
CA GLY A 15 -1.37 -1.88 2.46
C GLY A 15 -2.13 -0.61 2.89
N LYS A 16 -3.39 -0.46 2.48
CA LYS A 16 -4.27 0.66 2.91
C LYS A 16 -4.62 0.61 4.40
N LYS A 17 -4.53 -0.54 5.06
CA LYS A 17 -4.87 -0.70 6.48
C LYS A 17 -3.76 -0.23 7.43
N LEU A 18 -2.57 0.05 6.91
CA LEU A 18 -1.47 0.62 7.67
C LEU A 18 -1.85 2.04 8.13
N THR A 19 -1.71 2.30 9.42
CA THR A 19 -2.08 3.57 10.06
C THR A 19 -1.05 4.65 9.76
N ASP A 20 0.24 4.31 9.80
CA ASP A 20 1.34 5.22 9.44
C ASP A 20 1.29 5.59 7.95
N TYR A 21 1.27 6.89 7.68
CA TYR A 21 1.24 7.46 6.32
C TYR A 21 2.38 6.95 5.44
N ASN A 22 3.62 7.00 5.95
CA ASN A 22 4.80 6.68 5.17
C ASN A 22 4.80 5.21 4.79
N PHE A 23 4.46 4.34 5.74
CA PHE A 23 4.34 2.90 5.48
C PHE A 23 3.20 2.59 4.52
N ARG A 24 2.01 3.18 4.72
CA ARG A 24 0.89 3.03 3.79
C ARG A 24 1.29 3.45 2.37
N MET A 25 1.88 4.62 2.20
CA MET A 25 2.29 5.13 0.90
C MET A 25 3.41 4.31 0.26
N TYR A 26 4.41 3.93 1.04
CA TYR A 26 5.51 3.07 0.57
C TYR A 26 4.99 1.71 0.11
N SER A 27 4.17 1.03 0.93
CA SER A 27 3.62 -0.28 0.58
C SER A 27 2.80 -0.22 -0.70
N LEU A 28 1.93 0.79 -0.87
CA LEU A 28 1.15 0.96 -2.09
C LEU A 28 2.02 1.23 -3.31
N ARG A 29 3.07 2.06 -3.18
CA ARG A 29 4.02 2.31 -4.27
C ARG A 29 4.78 1.04 -4.63
N ARG A 30 5.33 0.31 -3.65
CA ARG A 30 6.13 -0.89 -3.89
C ARG A 30 5.31 -1.99 -4.54
N VAL A 31 4.05 -2.19 -4.12
CA VAL A 31 3.14 -3.15 -4.75
C VAL A 31 2.89 -2.78 -6.21
N ARG A 32 2.60 -1.51 -6.52
CA ARG A 32 2.41 -1.07 -7.92
C ARG A 32 3.65 -1.29 -8.77
N GLN A 33 4.81 -0.91 -8.23
CA GLN A 33 6.09 -1.04 -8.92
C GLN A 33 6.44 -2.50 -9.19
N GLY A 34 6.34 -3.39 -8.19
CA GLY A 34 6.66 -4.81 -8.39
C GLY A 34 5.78 -5.48 -9.44
N PHE A 35 4.47 -5.20 -9.45
CA PHE A 35 3.58 -5.74 -10.48
C PHE A 35 3.82 -5.14 -11.88
N ALA A 36 4.35 -3.92 -11.97
CA ALA A 36 4.74 -3.33 -13.25
C ALA A 36 6.06 -3.92 -13.76
N GLU A 37 7.04 -4.12 -12.86
CA GLU A 37 8.32 -4.77 -13.15
C GLU A 37 8.11 -6.20 -13.66
N ASP A 38 7.20 -6.95 -13.03
CA ASP A 38 6.94 -8.35 -13.34
C ASP A 38 5.89 -8.57 -14.44
N ALA A 39 5.36 -7.51 -15.06
CA ALA A 39 4.21 -7.59 -15.96
C ALA A 39 4.46 -8.42 -17.23
N SER A 40 5.71 -8.49 -17.69
CA SER A 40 6.14 -9.24 -18.88
C SER A 40 6.59 -10.66 -18.58
N LEU A 41 6.67 -11.07 -17.31
CA LEU A 41 7.11 -12.40 -16.93
C LEU A 41 6.10 -13.46 -17.35
N THR A 42 6.61 -14.61 -17.81
CA THR A 42 5.79 -15.75 -18.22
C THR A 42 6.35 -17.07 -17.68
N GLY A 43 5.52 -18.11 -17.65
CA GLY A 43 5.94 -19.45 -17.24
C GLY A 43 6.40 -19.52 -15.79
N GLU A 44 7.53 -20.19 -15.54
CA GLU A 44 8.04 -20.44 -14.19
C GLU A 44 8.43 -19.15 -13.44
N ALA A 45 8.97 -18.16 -14.14
CA ALA A 45 9.34 -16.87 -13.54
C ALA A 45 8.11 -16.13 -12.97
N ALA A 46 7.00 -16.13 -13.73
CA ALA A 46 5.74 -15.55 -13.26
C ALA A 46 5.19 -16.30 -12.03
N ASN A 47 5.31 -17.63 -12.01
CA ASN A 47 4.88 -18.43 -10.87
C ASN A 47 5.71 -18.14 -9.60
N LYS A 48 7.03 -17.96 -9.75
CA LYS A 48 7.93 -17.56 -8.63
C LYS A 48 7.58 -16.16 -8.12
N ALA A 49 7.35 -15.19 -9.01
CA ALA A 49 6.91 -13.85 -8.62
C ALA A 49 5.57 -13.86 -7.88
N LEU A 50 4.61 -14.68 -8.34
CA LEU A 50 3.32 -14.86 -7.66
C LEU A 50 3.47 -15.53 -6.28
N ALA A 51 4.36 -16.50 -6.13
CA ALA A 51 4.65 -17.12 -4.83
C ALA A 51 5.23 -16.08 -3.86
N PHE A 52 6.23 -15.33 -4.30
CA PHE A 52 6.80 -14.23 -3.53
C PHE A 52 5.72 -13.20 -3.12
N GLY A 53 4.84 -12.81 -4.05
CA GLY A 53 3.75 -11.88 -3.75
C GLY A 53 2.77 -12.40 -2.68
N LYS A 54 2.54 -13.72 -2.59
CA LYS A 54 1.73 -14.32 -1.52
C LYS A 54 2.43 -14.23 -0.16
N ASP A 55 3.75 -14.43 -0.12
CA ASP A 55 4.52 -14.28 1.11
C ASP A 55 4.50 -12.82 1.59
N GLN A 56 4.63 -11.88 0.65
CA GLN A 56 4.49 -10.45 0.95
C GLN A 56 3.10 -10.10 1.46
N LEU A 57 2.04 -10.74 0.96
CA LEU A 57 0.68 -10.53 1.46
C LEU A 57 0.56 -10.97 2.93
N ALA A 58 1.07 -12.15 3.28
CA ALA A 58 1.04 -12.64 4.66
C ALA A 58 1.87 -11.74 5.60
N MET A 59 2.99 -11.19 5.13
CA MET A 59 3.75 -10.19 5.88
C MET A 59 2.95 -8.90 6.07
N LEU A 60 2.34 -8.37 5.01
CA LEU A 60 1.59 -7.12 5.05
C LEU A 60 0.36 -7.20 5.95
N GLN A 61 -0.32 -8.35 5.99
CA GLN A 61 -1.41 -8.62 6.92
C GLN A 61 -0.96 -8.53 8.38
N ARG A 62 0.19 -9.13 8.72
CA ARG A 62 0.76 -9.01 10.07
C ARG A 62 1.12 -7.57 10.41
N GLN A 63 1.74 -6.85 9.47
CA GLN A 63 2.08 -5.44 9.65
C GLN A 63 0.84 -4.55 9.82
N ALA A 64 -0.24 -4.83 9.09
CA ALA A 64 -1.51 -4.12 9.27
C ALA A 64 -2.09 -4.30 10.68
N ILE A 65 -2.05 -5.53 11.22
CA ILE A 65 -2.50 -5.81 12.59
C ILE A 65 -1.62 -5.06 13.60
N LEU A 66 -0.29 -5.14 13.47
CA LEU A 66 0.64 -4.45 14.36
C LEU A 66 0.45 -2.93 14.33
N SER A 67 0.27 -2.37 13.14
CA SER A 67 0.04 -0.93 12.92
C SER A 67 -1.26 -0.44 13.57
N GLN A 68 -2.26 -1.31 13.73
CA GLN A 68 -3.51 -0.99 14.42
C GLN A 68 -3.38 -1.13 15.95
N LEU A 69 -2.61 -2.11 16.42
CA LEU A 69 -2.36 -2.33 17.85
C LEU A 69 -1.44 -1.25 18.44
N TYR A 70 -0.48 -0.78 17.64
CA TYR A 70 0.49 0.25 18.01
C TYR A 70 0.47 1.38 16.97
N PRO A 71 -0.53 2.26 16.99
CA PRO A 71 -0.62 3.36 16.04
C PRO A 71 0.55 4.32 16.25
N ALA A 72 1.21 4.67 15.14
CA ALA A 72 2.26 5.68 15.13
C ALA A 72 1.66 7.09 15.32
N ALA A 73 2.49 8.04 15.76
CA ALA A 73 2.09 9.44 15.75
C ALA A 73 1.74 9.88 14.31
N PRO A 74 0.66 10.65 14.12
CA PRO A 74 0.24 11.08 12.79
C PRO A 74 1.36 11.87 12.11
N SER A 75 1.56 11.59 10.83
CA SER A 75 2.60 12.26 10.04
C SER A 75 2.23 13.72 9.79
N VAL A 76 3.23 14.59 9.62
CA VAL A 76 3.02 16.00 9.19
C VAL A 76 2.21 16.07 7.89
N MET A 77 2.32 15.04 7.04
CA MET A 77 1.54 14.91 5.80
C MET A 77 0.04 14.64 6.03
N GLU A 78 -0.35 14.15 7.21
CA GLU A 78 -1.75 13.90 7.59
C GLU A 78 -2.34 15.04 8.42
N THR A 79 -1.52 15.72 9.25
CA THR A 79 -1.98 16.84 10.07
C THR A 79 -2.21 18.10 9.25
N ASN A 80 -1.48 18.24 8.16
CA ASN A 80 -1.57 19.39 7.28
C ASN A 80 -2.62 19.20 6.20
N THR A 81 -3.87 19.33 6.64
CA THR A 81 -5.00 19.72 5.79
C THR A 81 -4.80 21.18 5.32
N PHE A 82 -3.68 21.49 4.67
CA PHE A 82 -3.32 22.85 4.26
C PHE A 82 -4.11 23.37 3.05
N GLU A 83 -4.89 22.51 2.38
CA GLU A 83 -5.74 22.95 1.26
C GLU A 83 -7.08 23.53 1.72
N THR A 84 -7.63 23.10 2.87
CA THR A 84 -8.98 23.56 3.27
C THR A 84 -8.97 24.91 3.98
N ALA A 85 -7.89 25.28 4.68
CA ALA A 85 -7.80 26.57 5.38
C ALA A 85 -7.45 27.75 4.44
N SER A 86 -6.66 27.51 3.38
CA SER A 86 -6.27 28.56 2.42
C SER A 86 -7.43 29.02 1.53
N ALA A 87 -8.47 28.19 1.38
CA ALA A 87 -9.67 28.52 0.61
C ALA A 87 -10.66 29.43 1.37
N GLU A 88 -10.65 29.43 2.70
CA GLU A 88 -11.51 30.28 3.52
C GLU A 88 -10.93 31.70 3.71
N GLN A 89 -9.62 31.85 3.66
CA GLN A 89 -8.95 33.13 3.88
C GLN A 89 -8.96 34.07 2.66
N LYS A 90 -9.45 33.60 1.50
CA LYS A 90 -9.66 34.41 0.28
C LYS A 90 -11.10 34.90 0.11
N ARG A 91 -11.97 34.69 1.10
CA ARG A 91 -13.38 35.13 1.08
C ARG A 91 -13.67 36.36 1.95
N HIS A 92 -12.64 37.03 2.47
CA HIS A 92 -12.75 38.32 3.15
C HIS A 92 -11.95 39.39 2.41
#